data_AF-A0A3N5R663-F1
#
_entry.id   AF-A0A3N5R663-F1
#
_cell.length_a   1.000
_cell.length_b   1.000
_cell.length_c   1.000
_cell.angle_alpha   90.00
_cell.angle_beta   90.00
_cell.angle_gamma   90.00
#
_symmetry.space_group_name_H-M   'P 1'
#
loop_
_entity.id
_entity.type
_entity.pdbx_description
1 polymer ?
#
loop_
_entity_poly.entity_id
_entity_poly.type
_entity_poly.pdbx_seq_one_letter_code
_entity_poly.pdbx_strand_id
1 'polypeptide(L)'
;MSEVGDVVNKFNILDNAIKKVFSKVDPLLVVSLIFDRNANEKHIYTVEAILKPGEDMKALRDEVIENTGMAPSFYLSGTKMIVSHTLDLEFLKWINDREDIISIKGSKFSAGGSSDF
;
A
#
# COMPACT_ATOMS: atom_id res chain seq x y z
N MET A 1 -12.87 -5.10 32.02
CA MET A 1 -12.27 -4.51 30.80
C MET A 1 -13.20 -3.39 30.36
N SER A 2 -12.70 -2.19 30.05
CA SER A 2 -13.56 -1.11 29.52
C SER A 2 -13.94 -1.40 28.07
N GLU A 3 -15.05 -0.83 27.59
CA GLU A 3 -15.48 -0.95 26.19
C GLU A 3 -14.37 -0.49 25.22
N VAL A 4 -13.71 0.62 25.54
CA VAL A 4 -12.53 1.11 24.81
C VAL A 4 -11.39 0.10 24.80
N GLY A 5 -11.16 -0.57 25.94
CA GLY A 5 -10.12 -1.61 26.03
C GLY A 5 -10.41 -2.84 25.16
N ASP A 6 -11.68 -3.22 25.01
CA ASP A 6 -12.08 -4.33 24.12
C ASP A 6 -11.81 -3.98 22.64
N VAL A 7 -12.11 -2.75 22.24
CA VAL A 7 -11.80 -2.26 20.87
C VAL A 7 -10.31 -2.33 20.58
N VAL A 8 -9.46 -1.83 21.49
CA VAL A 8 -7.99 -1.88 21.33
C VAL A 8 -7.50 -3.32 21.24
N ASN A 9 -8.02 -4.23 22.06
CA ASN A 9 -7.64 -5.64 22.01
C ASN A 9 -8.02 -6.31 20.69
N LYS A 10 -9.24 -6.07 20.18
CA LYS A 10 -9.67 -6.60 18.87
C LYS A 10 -8.81 -6.05 17.73
N PHE A 11 -8.45 -4.76 17.79
CA PHE A 11 -7.56 -4.17 16.81
C PHE A 11 -6.17 -4.81 16.85
N ASN A 12 -5.58 -5.06 18.03
CA ASN A 12 -4.29 -5.74 18.14
C ASN A 12 -4.31 -7.17 17.56
N ILE A 13 -5.42 -7.88 17.69
CA ILE A 13 -5.60 -9.20 17.05
C ILE A 13 -5.61 -9.06 15.52
N LEU A 14 -6.35 -8.07 15.01
CA LEU A 14 -6.39 -7.78 13.57
C LEU A 14 -5.02 -7.35 13.04
N ASP A 15 -4.32 -6.42 13.71
CA ASP A 15 -3.00 -5.94 13.33
C ASP A 15 -1.99 -7.10 13.21
N ASN A 16 -2.00 -8.02 14.17
CA ASN A 16 -1.18 -9.23 14.11
C ASN A 16 -1.54 -10.15 12.93
N ALA A 17 -2.83 -10.26 12.57
CA ALA A 17 -3.26 -11.03 11.41
C ALA A 17 -2.84 -10.35 10.10
N ILE A 18 -2.97 -9.01 10.02
CA ILE A 18 -2.53 -8.20 8.88
C ILE A 18 -1.02 -8.40 8.66
N LYS A 19 -0.19 -8.22 9.69
CA LYS A 19 1.28 -8.33 9.57
C LYS A 19 1.76 -9.72 9.13
N LYS A 20 0.97 -10.77 9.36
CA LYS A 20 1.28 -12.13 8.86
C LYS A 20 1.07 -12.28 7.36
N VAL A 21 0.12 -11.54 6.78
CA VAL A 21 -0.25 -11.64 5.36
C VAL A 21 0.41 -10.54 4.53
N PHE A 22 0.47 -9.32 5.09
CA PHE A 22 0.97 -8.10 4.47
C PHE A 22 2.20 -7.61 5.26
N SER A 23 3.24 -8.43 5.32
CA SER A 23 4.43 -8.20 6.16
C SER A 23 5.21 -6.92 5.81
N LYS A 24 5.03 -6.38 4.60
CA LYS A 24 5.70 -5.17 4.12
C LYS A 24 4.79 -3.94 4.10
N VAL A 25 3.50 -4.08 4.45
CA VAL A 25 2.53 -2.99 4.30
C VAL A 25 2.23 -2.35 5.64
N ASP A 26 2.06 -1.02 5.64
CA ASP A 26 1.42 -0.31 6.74
C ASP A 26 0.02 -0.87 7.02
N PRO A 27 -0.27 -1.39 8.23
CA PRO A 27 -1.56 -1.95 8.57
C PRO A 27 -2.75 -1.00 8.33
N LEU A 28 -2.54 0.31 8.43
CA LEU A 28 -3.61 1.30 8.20
C LEU A 28 -4.09 1.33 6.75
N LEU A 29 -3.19 1.06 5.78
CA LEU A 29 -3.58 0.93 4.39
C LEU A 29 -4.49 -0.29 4.20
N VAL A 30 -4.13 -1.43 4.81
CA VAL A 30 -4.93 -2.67 4.75
C VAL A 30 -6.31 -2.46 5.39
N VAL A 31 -6.36 -1.81 6.55
CA VAL A 31 -7.63 -1.47 7.23
C VAL A 31 -8.49 -0.57 6.33
N SER A 32 -7.90 0.43 5.67
CA SER A 32 -8.62 1.30 4.74
C SER A 32 -9.25 0.51 3.59
N LEU A 33 -8.52 -0.44 3.01
CA LEU A 33 -9.03 -1.30 1.93
C LEU A 33 -10.10 -2.31 2.41
N ILE A 34 -10.05 -2.75 3.68
CA ILE A 34 -11.11 -3.56 4.28
C ILE A 34 -12.43 -2.76 4.34
N PHE A 35 -12.37 -1.48 4.72
CA PHE A 35 -13.55 -0.62 4.70
C PHE A 35 -14.12 -0.47 3.29
N ASP A 36 -13.25 -0.22 2.29
CA ASP A 36 -13.67 -0.10 0.89
C ASP A 36 -14.31 -1.40 0.37
N ARG A 37 -13.70 -2.56 0.64
CA ARG A 37 -14.25 -3.88 0.30
C ARG A 37 -15.63 -4.10 0.91
N ASN A 38 -15.80 -3.77 2.21
CA ASN A 38 -17.07 -3.96 2.90
C ASN A 38 -18.16 -3.00 2.41
N ALA A 39 -17.77 -1.80 1.98
CA ALA A 39 -18.67 -0.82 1.35
C ALA A 39 -18.93 -1.11 -0.14
N ASN A 40 -18.21 -2.08 -0.74
CA ASN A 40 -18.19 -2.34 -2.18
C ASN A 40 -17.82 -1.08 -3.01
N GLU A 41 -16.89 -0.28 -2.47
CA GLU A 41 -16.38 0.93 -3.10
C GLU A 41 -15.01 0.67 -3.73
N LYS A 42 -14.68 1.42 -4.79
CA LYS A 42 -13.38 1.40 -5.43
C LYS A 42 -12.81 2.82 -5.42
N HIS A 43 -11.68 2.99 -4.75
CA HIS A 43 -10.97 4.27 -4.70
C HIS A 43 -9.59 4.18 -5.35
N ILE A 44 -9.11 5.35 -5.75
CA ILE A 44 -7.70 5.54 -6.09
C ILE A 44 -6.94 5.74 -4.79
N TYR A 45 -5.80 5.08 -4.66
CA TYR A 45 -4.84 5.26 -3.58
C TYR A 45 -3.54 5.80 -4.14
N THR A 46 -2.90 6.72 -3.42
CA THR A 46 -1.49 7.04 -3.64
C THR A 46 -0.66 6.04 -2.84
N VAL A 47 0.06 5.18 -3.55
CA VAL A 47 0.89 4.12 -2.99
C VAL A 47 2.35 4.55 -3.08
N GLU A 48 3.04 4.50 -1.94
CA GLU A 48 4.48 4.65 -1.83
C GLU A 48 5.11 3.29 -1.54
N ALA A 49 6.06 2.90 -2.38
CA ALA A 49 6.87 1.70 -2.20
C ALA A 49 8.35 2.06 -2.05
N ILE A 50 8.99 1.50 -1.03
CA ILE A 50 10.44 1.51 -0.90
C ILE A 50 10.98 0.26 -1.58
N LEU A 51 11.87 0.46 -2.53
CA LEU A 51 12.48 -0.57 -3.36
C LEU A 51 13.87 -0.90 -2.85
N LYS A 52 14.33 -2.13 -3.13
CA LYS A 52 15.74 -2.48 -2.99
C LYS A 52 16.61 -1.59 -3.89
N PRO A 53 17.86 -1.32 -3.49
CA PRO A 53 18.79 -0.58 -4.34
C PRO A 53 19.25 -1.45 -5.52
N GLY A 54 19.49 -0.81 -6.68
CA GLY A 54 20.05 -1.47 -7.86
C GLY A 54 19.03 -2.10 -8.82
N GLU A 55 17.74 -1.89 -8.59
CA GLU A 55 16.67 -2.34 -9.49
C GLU A 55 16.71 -1.61 -10.85
N ASP A 56 16.28 -2.29 -11.92
CA ASP A 56 16.14 -1.69 -13.24
C ASP A 56 14.90 -0.79 -13.27
N MET A 57 15.11 0.51 -13.08
CA MET A 57 14.06 1.52 -13.03
C MET A 57 13.21 1.59 -14.30
N LYS A 58 13.79 1.27 -15.47
CA LYS A 58 13.06 1.31 -16.73
C LYS A 58 12.12 0.10 -16.81
N ALA A 59 12.64 -1.10 -16.54
CA ALA A 59 11.82 -2.31 -16.53
C ALA A 59 10.68 -2.20 -15.50
N LEU A 60 10.98 -1.71 -14.30
CA LEU A 60 9.97 -1.50 -13.25
C LEU A 60 8.91 -0.46 -13.65
N ARG A 61 9.32 0.64 -14.29
CA ARG A 61 8.38 1.64 -14.81
C ARG A 61 7.43 1.03 -15.83
N ASP A 62 7.96 0.29 -16.80
CA ASP A 62 7.19 -0.32 -17.89
C ASP A 62 6.18 -1.33 -17.30
N GLU A 63 6.60 -2.14 -16.32
CA GLU A 63 5.75 -3.10 -15.61
C GLU A 63 4.62 -2.41 -14.81
N VAL A 64 4.92 -1.32 -14.08
CA VAL A 64 3.90 -0.59 -13.32
C VAL A 64 2.86 0.03 -14.26
N ILE A 65 3.29 0.58 -15.40
CA ILE A 65 2.38 1.11 -16.42
C ILE A 65 1.50 0.00 -16.99
N GLU A 66 2.04 -1.18 -17.26
CA GLU A 66 1.28 -2.33 -17.76
C GLU A 66 0.20 -2.78 -16.76
N ASN A 67 0.55 -2.87 -15.46
CA ASN A 67 -0.38 -3.36 -14.43
C ASN A 67 -1.40 -2.31 -13.97
N THR A 68 -1.07 -1.02 -14.02
CA THR A 68 -1.88 0.05 -13.42
C THR A 68 -2.44 1.05 -14.42
N GLY A 69 -1.87 1.13 -15.63
CA GLY A 69 -2.12 2.20 -16.59
C GLY A 69 -1.49 3.55 -16.21
N MET A 70 -0.75 3.61 -15.08
CA MET A 70 -0.27 4.85 -14.49
C MET A 70 1.25 4.89 -14.46
N ALA A 71 1.83 6.05 -14.80
CA ALA A 71 3.27 6.23 -14.75
C ALA A 71 3.75 6.52 -13.31
N PRO A 72 4.67 5.71 -12.76
CA PRO A 72 5.23 5.97 -11.44
C PRO A 72 6.26 7.11 -11.45
N SER A 73 6.32 7.81 -10.33
CA SER A 73 7.37 8.77 -9.98
C SER A 73 8.41 8.09 -9.11
N PHE A 74 9.70 8.27 -9.44
CA PHE A 74 10.82 7.72 -8.70
C PHE A 74 11.61 8.82 -7.99
N TYR A 75 12.00 8.55 -6.75
CA TYR A 75 12.74 9.44 -5.85
C TYR A 75 13.89 8.68 -5.18
N LEU A 76 14.75 9.39 -4.45
CA LEU A 76 15.89 8.81 -3.70
C LEU A 76 16.74 7.87 -4.57
N SER A 77 17.13 8.36 -5.75
CA SER A 77 17.91 7.58 -6.74
C SER A 77 17.26 6.25 -7.15
N GLY A 78 15.93 6.23 -7.19
CA GLY A 78 15.15 5.06 -7.63
C GLY A 78 14.69 4.12 -6.52
N THR A 79 15.07 4.38 -5.26
CA THR A 79 14.69 3.51 -4.12
C THR A 79 13.32 3.83 -3.53
N LYS A 80 12.68 4.92 -3.95
CA LYS A 80 11.32 5.28 -3.57
C LYS A 80 10.47 5.46 -4.82
N MET A 81 9.37 4.72 -4.91
CA MET A 81 8.41 4.78 -6.01
C MET A 81 7.06 5.23 -5.48
N ILE A 82 6.43 6.19 -6.17
CA ILE A 82 5.08 6.64 -5.87
C ILE A 82 4.21 6.49 -7.12
N VAL A 83 3.03 5.89 -6.96
CA VAL A 83 2.04 5.75 -8.02
C VAL A 83 0.63 5.87 -7.45
N SER A 84 -0.26 6.57 -8.15
CA SER A 84 -1.67 6.68 -7.77
C SER A 84 -2.52 5.86 -8.72
N HIS A 85 -3.22 4.84 -8.23
CA HIS A 85 -4.07 3.95 -9.03
C HIS A 85 -5.19 3.34 -8.18
N THR A 86 -6.15 2.67 -8.83
CA THR A 86 -7.16 1.88 -8.10
C THR A 86 -6.47 0.73 -7.38
N LEU A 87 -6.77 0.53 -6.10
CA LEU A 87 -6.13 -0.49 -5.27
C LEU A 87 -7.18 -1.32 -4.54
N ASP A 88 -7.01 -2.63 -4.52
CA ASP A 88 -7.75 -3.57 -3.68
C ASP A 88 -6.78 -4.47 -2.88
N LEU A 89 -7.33 -5.34 -2.03
CA LEU A 89 -6.53 -6.20 -1.14
C LEU A 89 -5.71 -7.24 -1.91
N GLU A 90 -6.24 -7.79 -3.00
CA GLU A 90 -5.54 -8.78 -3.82
C GLU A 90 -4.37 -8.16 -4.57
N PHE A 91 -4.56 -6.97 -5.15
CA PHE A 91 -3.48 -6.27 -5.82
C PHE A 91 -2.41 -5.80 -4.82
N LEU A 92 -2.82 -5.29 -3.66
CA LEU A 92 -1.88 -4.97 -2.58
C LEU A 92 -1.07 -6.20 -2.12
N LYS A 93 -1.70 -7.38 -2.08
CA LYS A 93 -1.02 -8.64 -1.73
C LYS A 93 0.02 -9.02 -2.78
N TRP A 94 -0.33 -8.89 -4.06
CA TRP A 94 0.61 -9.12 -5.15
C TRP A 94 1.83 -8.20 -5.05
N ILE A 95 1.65 -6.90 -4.75
CA ILE A 95 2.77 -5.96 -4.54
C ILE A 95 3.60 -6.37 -3.30
N ASN A 96 2.95 -6.71 -2.18
CA ASN A 96 3.63 -7.15 -0.95
C ASN A 96 4.54 -8.37 -1.18
N ASP A 97 4.14 -9.28 -2.06
CA ASP A 97 4.87 -10.52 -2.29
C ASP A 97 6.10 -10.36 -3.16
N ARG A 98 6.25 -9.23 -3.87
CA ARG A 98 7.40 -8.98 -4.74
C ARG A 98 8.69 -8.86 -3.94
N GLU A 99 9.78 -9.45 -4.43
CA GLU A 99 11.06 -9.44 -3.73
C GLU A 99 11.78 -8.10 -3.75
N ASP A 100 11.54 -7.27 -4.77
CA ASP A 100 12.13 -5.94 -4.96
C ASP A 100 11.56 -4.88 -3.98
N ILE A 101 10.44 -5.18 -3.33
CA ILE A 101 9.77 -4.29 -2.36
C ILE A 101 10.28 -4.55 -0.94
N ILE A 102 10.61 -3.46 -0.23
CA ILE A 102 10.98 -3.44 1.19
C ILE A 102 9.79 -3.06 2.06
N SER A 103 9.09 -1.98 1.71
CA SER A 103 7.93 -1.50 2.48
C SER A 103 6.94 -0.74 1.61
N ILE A 104 5.66 -0.78 1.99
CA ILE A 104 4.55 -0.15 1.29
C ILE A 104 3.74 0.69 2.26
N LYS A 105 3.47 1.94 1.88
CA LYS A 105 2.53 2.84 2.55
C LYS A 105 1.56 3.39 1.51
N GLY A 106 0.46 3.95 1.98
CA GLY A 106 -0.43 4.69 1.10
C GLY A 106 -1.66 5.20 1.80
N SER A 107 -2.39 6.05 1.09
CA SER A 107 -3.69 6.56 1.53
C SER A 107 -4.59 6.82 0.34
N LYS A 108 -5.88 7.06 0.61
CA LYS A 108 -6.83 7.45 -0.42
C LYS A 108 -6.34 8.71 -1.12
N PHE A 109 -6.35 8.67 -2.45
CA PHE A 109 -5.95 9.79 -3.27
C PHE A 109 -6.84 11.01 -2.97
N SER A 110 -6.19 12.14 -2.70
CA SER A 110 -6.84 13.43 -2.53
C SER A 110 -6.09 14.45 -3.37
N ALA A 111 -6.82 15.19 -4.20
CA ALA A 111 -6.25 16.16 -5.14
C ALA A 111 -5.50 17.34 -4.48
N GLY A 112 -5.52 17.44 -3.14
CA GLY A 112 -4.75 18.41 -2.35
C GLY A 112 -3.95 17.82 -1.18
N GLY A 113 -3.84 16.49 -1.08
CA GLY A 113 -3.08 15.83 -0.02
C GLY A 113 -1.60 15.73 -0.37
N SER A 114 -0.71 16.13 0.55
CA SER A 114 0.71 15.79 0.44
C SER A 114 0.86 14.26 0.37
N SER A 115 1.82 13.77 -0.41
CA SER A 115 2.24 12.36 -0.40
C SER A 115 3.03 11.98 0.86
N ASP A 116 3.25 12.94 1.77
CA ASP A 116 3.91 12.71 3.05
C ASP A 116 2.89 12.08 4.03
N PHE A 117 2.94 10.76 4.13
CA PHE A 117 2.15 9.95 5.07
C PHE A 117 2.98 9.53 6.30
#